data_AF-A0A7L3K2P7-F1
#
_entry.id   AF-A0A7L3K2P7-F1
#
_cell.length_a   1.000
_cell.length_b   1.000
_cell.length_c   1.000
_cell.angle_alpha   90.00
_cell.angle_beta   90.00
_cell.angle_gamma   90.00
#
_symmetry.space_group_name_H-M   'P 1'
#
loop_
_entity.id
_entity.type
_entity.pdbx_description
1 polymer ?
#
loop_
_entity_poly.entity_id
_entity_poly.type
_entity_poly.pdbx_seq_one_letter_code
_entity_poly.pdbx_strand_id
1 'polypeptide(L)'
;LFQHEACKLNSQEVVEEDKRLKLPPNWEAKKARLEWELQVQEKKKECAARGEDYERVKLLEISAEDAERWERKKKKKNPDLGFSDFAAAQLRQYQRLTRQIKPDLEQYEKLKEQHPPQCVTGEGGEEPALPQPWAQPLLPSRIEKREKYSRRRPYNDDADIDYINERNAKFNQKAERFYGKYTAEIKQNLERGTAV
;
A
#
# COMPACT_ATOMS: atom_id res chain seq x y z
N LEU A 1 49.68 -6.25 -38.07
CA LEU A 1 48.22 -5.99 -38.26
C LEU A 1 47.43 -6.35 -37.00
N PHE A 2 47.57 -7.57 -36.47
CA PHE A 2 46.91 -8.02 -35.23
C PHE A 2 47.09 -7.12 -33.99
N GLN A 3 48.29 -6.56 -33.73
CA GLN A 3 48.49 -5.71 -32.54
C GLN A 3 47.77 -4.36 -32.62
N HIS A 4 47.65 -3.79 -33.81
CA HIS A 4 46.95 -2.51 -34.00
C HIS A 4 45.42 -2.68 -33.90
N GLU A 5 44.91 -3.83 -34.34
CA GLU A 5 43.50 -4.22 -34.12
C GLU A 5 43.23 -4.49 -32.64
N ALA A 6 44.13 -5.19 -31.94
CA ALA A 6 44.01 -5.42 -30.50
C ALA A 6 44.00 -4.10 -29.69
N CYS A 7 44.88 -3.15 -30.01
CA CYS A 7 44.88 -1.84 -29.35
C CYS A 7 43.58 -1.06 -29.58
N LYS A 8 42.99 -1.15 -30.79
CA LYS A 8 41.71 -0.51 -31.11
C LYS A 8 40.54 -1.14 -30.35
N LEU A 9 40.49 -2.47 -30.30
CA LEU A 9 39.45 -3.21 -29.56
C LEU A 9 39.53 -2.89 -28.06
N ASN A 10 40.73 -2.90 -27.47
CA ASN A 10 40.93 -2.52 -26.06
C ASN A 10 40.49 -1.07 -25.80
N SER A 11 40.82 -0.15 -26.70
CA SER A 11 40.38 1.25 -26.58
C SER A 11 38.87 1.40 -26.70
N GLN A 12 38.20 0.60 -27.53
CA GLN A 12 36.76 0.60 -27.66
C GLN A 12 36.09 0.02 -26.42
N GLU A 13 36.59 -1.09 -25.89
CA GLU A 13 36.10 -1.70 -24.65
C GLU A 13 36.21 -0.75 -23.45
N VAL A 14 37.34 -0.04 -23.28
CA VAL A 14 37.50 0.96 -22.21
C VAL A 14 36.48 2.10 -22.33
N VAL A 15 36.22 2.57 -23.55
CA VAL A 15 35.21 3.61 -23.82
C VAL A 15 33.79 3.09 -23.57
N GLU A 16 33.50 1.83 -23.88
CA GLU A 16 32.20 1.21 -23.62
C GLU A 16 31.95 0.96 -22.13
N GLU A 17 32.97 0.54 -21.38
CA GLU A 17 32.89 0.40 -19.92
C GLU A 17 32.66 1.76 -19.24
N ASP A 18 33.35 2.82 -19.65
CA ASP A 18 33.10 4.19 -19.15
C ASP A 18 31.67 4.67 -19.48
N LYS A 19 31.14 4.34 -20.66
CA LYS A 19 29.73 4.60 -21.00
C LYS A 19 28.78 3.82 -20.10
N ARG A 20 29.05 2.55 -19.79
CA ARG A 20 28.24 1.73 -18.88
C ARG A 20 28.23 2.30 -17.46
N LEU A 21 29.38 2.77 -16.97
CA LEU A 21 29.51 3.41 -15.66
C LEU A 21 28.78 4.76 -15.57
N LYS A 22 28.72 5.51 -16.67
CA LYS A 22 27.97 6.78 -16.75
C LYS A 22 26.46 6.61 -16.88
N LEU A 23 25.99 5.41 -17.20
CA LEU A 23 24.56 5.14 -17.29
C LEU A 23 23.94 5.03 -15.90
N PRO A 24 22.71 5.55 -15.71
CA PRO A 24 21.96 5.30 -14.49
C PRO A 24 21.77 3.80 -14.25
N PRO A 25 21.78 3.33 -12.99
CA PRO A 25 21.63 1.90 -12.66
C PRO A 25 20.27 1.30 -13.10
N ASN A 26 19.31 2.12 -13.50
CA ASN A 26 17.99 1.72 -14.00
C ASN A 26 17.83 1.82 -15.53
N TRP A 27 18.91 2.11 -16.27
CA TRP A 27 18.87 2.34 -17.72
C TRP A 27 18.35 1.13 -18.51
N GLU A 28 18.87 -0.06 -18.23
CA GLU A 28 18.46 -1.29 -18.93
C GLU A 28 16.99 -1.62 -18.68
N ALA A 29 16.53 -1.47 -17.43
CA ALA A 29 15.12 -1.63 -17.09
C ALA A 29 14.23 -0.62 -17.82
N LYS A 30 14.70 0.62 -18.00
CA LYS A 30 14.00 1.65 -18.77
C LYS A 30 13.95 1.30 -20.26
N LYS A 31 15.04 0.79 -20.83
CA LYS A 31 15.12 0.34 -22.22
C LYS A 31 14.17 -0.83 -22.48
N ALA A 32 14.22 -1.87 -21.64
CA ALA A 32 13.34 -3.03 -21.74
C ALA A 32 11.86 -2.64 -21.63
N ARG A 33 11.52 -1.66 -20.77
CA ARG A 33 10.17 -1.12 -20.68
C ARG A 33 9.74 -0.42 -21.98
N LEU A 34 10.61 0.40 -22.58
CA LEU A 34 10.32 1.09 -23.85
C LEU A 34 10.14 0.10 -25.00
N GLU A 35 11.00 -0.92 -25.07
CA GLU A 35 10.88 -2.01 -26.06
C GLU A 35 9.56 -2.77 -25.90
N TRP A 36 9.16 -3.07 -24.66
CA TRP A 36 7.86 -3.70 -24.38
C TRP A 36 6.68 -2.79 -24.75
N GLU A 37 6.75 -1.49 -24.46
CA GLU A 37 5.70 -0.52 -24.84
C GLU A 37 5.55 -0.41 -26.37
N LEU A 38 6.67 -0.44 -27.11
CA LEU A 38 6.67 -0.49 -28.57
C LEU A 38 6.00 -1.76 -29.11
N GLN A 39 6.39 -2.94 -28.61
CA GLN A 39 5.77 -4.21 -29.00
C GLN A 39 4.27 -4.24 -28.73
N VAL A 40 3.83 -3.68 -27.59
CA VAL A 40 2.40 -3.55 -27.26
C VAL A 40 1.68 -2.64 -28.26
N GLN A 41 2.29 -1.53 -28.68
CA GLN A 41 1.71 -0.65 -29.69
C GLN A 41 1.65 -1.31 -31.07
N GLU A 42 2.68 -2.04 -31.47
CA GLU A 42 2.71 -2.78 -32.74
C GLU A 42 1.59 -3.82 -32.77
N LYS A 43 1.48 -4.68 -31.74
CA LYS A 43 0.37 -5.64 -31.63
C LYS A 43 -1.00 -4.97 -31.67
N LYS A 44 -1.17 -3.81 -31.02
CA LYS A 44 -2.43 -3.03 -31.08
C LYS A 44 -2.75 -2.56 -32.50
N LYS A 45 -1.75 -2.06 -33.23
CA LYS A 45 -1.91 -1.63 -34.64
C LYS A 45 -2.26 -2.82 -35.54
N GLU A 46 -1.62 -3.97 -35.34
CA GLU A 46 -1.93 -5.20 -36.08
C GLU A 46 -3.36 -5.70 -35.82
N CYS A 47 -3.79 -5.73 -34.55
CA CYS A 47 -5.16 -6.11 -34.19
C CYS A 47 -6.18 -5.13 -34.80
N ALA A 48 -5.90 -3.83 -34.73
CA ALA A 48 -6.75 -2.80 -35.34
C ALA A 48 -6.84 -2.94 -36.86
N ALA A 49 -5.73 -3.26 -37.54
CA ALA A 49 -5.72 -3.52 -38.98
C ALA A 49 -6.51 -4.79 -39.37
N ARG A 50 -6.53 -5.80 -38.49
CA ARG A 50 -7.36 -7.00 -38.64
C ARG A 50 -8.83 -6.81 -38.24
N GLY A 51 -9.16 -5.69 -37.59
CA GLY A 51 -10.50 -5.41 -37.07
C GLY A 51 -10.83 -6.16 -35.77
N GLU A 52 -9.82 -6.65 -35.05
CA GLU A 52 -9.97 -7.37 -33.79
C GLU A 52 -9.72 -6.46 -32.58
N ASP A 53 -10.40 -6.73 -31.46
CA ASP A 53 -10.13 -6.06 -30.19
C ASP A 53 -8.88 -6.66 -29.52
N TYR A 54 -7.85 -5.82 -29.35
CA TYR A 54 -6.58 -6.19 -28.72
C TYR A 54 -6.75 -6.77 -27.32
N GLU A 55 -7.70 -6.28 -26.51
CA GLU A 55 -7.88 -6.80 -25.15
C GLU A 55 -8.38 -8.24 -25.17
N ARG A 56 -9.23 -8.59 -26.13
CA ARG A 56 -9.77 -9.94 -26.30
C ARG A 56 -8.68 -10.91 -26.77
N VAL A 57 -7.87 -10.52 -27.74
CA VAL A 57 -6.73 -11.32 -28.23
C VAL A 57 -5.72 -11.55 -27.12
N LYS A 58 -5.40 -10.50 -26.34
CA LYS A 58 -4.50 -10.59 -25.20
C LYS A 58 -5.02 -11.55 -24.13
N LEU A 59 -6.32 -11.57 -23.84
CA LEU A 59 -6.91 -12.50 -22.87
C LEU A 59 -6.83 -13.96 -23.33
N LEU A 60 -6.88 -14.22 -24.64
CA LEU A 60 -6.71 -15.56 -25.21
C LEU A 60 -5.26 -16.06 -25.12
N GLU A 61 -4.28 -15.17 -25.18
CA GLU A 61 -2.85 -15.51 -25.01
C GLU A 61 -2.49 -15.88 -23.55
N ILE A 62 -3.32 -15.52 -22.56
CA ILE A 62 -3.05 -15.79 -21.14
C ILE A 62 -3.45 -17.23 -20.80
N SER A 63 -2.47 -18.04 -20.37
CA SER A 63 -2.72 -19.41 -19.92
C SER A 63 -3.45 -19.44 -18.56
N ALA A 64 -4.16 -20.54 -18.27
CA ALA A 64 -4.82 -20.74 -16.98
C ALA A 64 -3.82 -20.70 -15.80
N GLU A 65 -2.62 -21.26 -15.99
CA GLU A 65 -1.56 -21.21 -14.97
C GLU A 65 -1.05 -19.79 -14.72
N ASP A 66 -0.88 -19.01 -15.79
CA ASP A 66 -0.48 -17.61 -15.66
C ASP A 66 -1.57 -16.83 -14.92
N ALA A 67 -2.84 -17.01 -15.30
CA ALA A 67 -3.97 -16.39 -14.61
C ALA A 67 -3.97 -16.73 -13.10
N GLU A 68 -3.75 -18.00 -12.72
CA GLU A 68 -3.64 -18.40 -11.31
C GLU A 68 -2.44 -17.76 -10.60
N ARG A 69 -1.26 -17.72 -11.23
CA ARG A 69 -0.08 -17.04 -10.67
C ARG A 69 -0.37 -15.55 -10.49
N TRP A 70 -1.07 -14.93 -11.43
CA TRP A 70 -1.52 -13.54 -11.34
C TRP A 70 -2.52 -13.35 -10.19
N GLU A 71 -3.51 -14.22 -10.03
CA GLU A 71 -4.45 -14.18 -8.89
C GLU A 71 -3.76 -14.37 -7.54
N ARG A 72 -2.78 -15.29 -7.43
CA ARG A 72 -1.99 -15.48 -6.20
C ARG A 72 -1.12 -14.25 -5.88
N LYS A 73 -0.62 -13.56 -6.91
CA LYS A 73 0.13 -12.29 -6.78
C LYS A 73 -0.78 -11.10 -6.49
N LYS A 74 -2.09 -11.17 -6.76
CA LYS A 74 -3.02 -10.11 -6.38
C LYS A 74 -3.07 -10.01 -4.87
N LYS A 75 -2.70 -8.84 -4.36
CA LYS A 75 -2.75 -8.54 -2.93
C LYS A 75 -4.20 -8.64 -2.45
N LYS A 76 -4.44 -9.41 -1.39
CA LYS A 76 -5.73 -9.41 -0.69
C LYS A 76 -6.04 -7.98 -0.26
N LYS A 77 -7.11 -7.40 -0.82
CA LYS A 77 -7.57 -6.05 -0.46
C LYS A 77 -8.44 -6.16 0.79
N ASN A 78 -8.08 -5.45 1.85
CA ASN A 78 -8.93 -5.28 3.04
C ASN A 78 -9.23 -3.78 3.21
N PRO A 79 -10.12 -3.21 2.37
CA PRO A 79 -10.49 -1.81 2.50
C PRO A 79 -11.23 -1.58 3.82
N ASP A 80 -11.05 -0.38 4.38
CA ASP A 80 -11.84 0.06 5.52
C ASP A 80 -13.24 0.47 5.01
N LEU A 81 -14.28 -0.13 5.55
CA LEU A 81 -15.67 0.12 5.16
C LEU A 81 -16.29 1.28 5.96
N GLY A 82 -15.51 1.88 6.87
CA GLY A 82 -15.98 2.91 7.79
C GLY A 82 -16.31 2.36 9.16
N PHE A 83 -16.48 3.28 10.11
CA PHE A 83 -16.80 2.94 11.49
C PHE A 83 -18.28 2.55 11.61
N SER A 84 -18.52 1.29 12.00
CA SER A 84 -19.87 0.79 12.33
C SER A 84 -20.04 0.66 13.86
N ASP A 85 -19.23 -0.19 14.48
CA ASP A 85 -19.24 -0.45 15.92
C ASP A 85 -17.82 -0.65 16.47
N PHE A 86 -17.65 -0.38 17.76
CA PHE A 86 -16.41 -0.57 18.48
C PHE A 86 -15.96 -2.03 18.49
N ALA A 87 -16.88 -3.00 18.64
CA ALA A 87 -16.51 -4.42 18.62
C ALA A 87 -15.98 -4.85 17.24
N ALA A 88 -16.60 -4.37 16.16
CA ALA A 88 -16.13 -4.64 14.81
C ALA A 88 -14.75 -4.02 14.53
N ALA A 89 -14.50 -2.78 14.98
CA ALA A 89 -13.20 -2.14 14.88
C ALA A 89 -12.12 -2.90 15.68
N GLN A 90 -12.47 -3.33 16.90
CA GLN A 90 -11.60 -4.13 17.76
C GLN A 90 -11.27 -5.49 17.13
N LEU A 91 -12.27 -6.17 16.55
CA LEU A 91 -12.08 -7.44 15.85
C LEU A 91 -11.12 -7.29 14.66
N ARG A 92 -11.28 -6.24 13.85
CA ARG A 92 -10.35 -5.93 12.74
C ARG A 92 -8.93 -5.69 13.23
N GLN A 93 -8.78 -4.92 14.31
CA GLN A 93 -7.48 -4.72 14.95
C GLN A 93 -6.88 -6.04 15.44
N TYR A 94 -7.66 -6.86 16.12
CA TYR A 94 -7.23 -8.16 16.66
C TYR A 94 -6.78 -9.11 15.55
N GLN A 95 -7.57 -9.25 14.47
CA GLN A 95 -7.21 -10.05 13.30
C GLN A 95 -5.90 -9.55 12.64
N ARG A 96 -5.67 -8.24 12.62
CA ARG A 96 -4.41 -7.67 12.11
C ARG A 96 -3.24 -8.00 13.04
N LEU A 97 -3.42 -7.92 14.35
CA LEU A 97 -2.37 -8.20 15.34
C LEU A 97 -2.00 -9.68 15.36
N THR A 98 -2.97 -10.57 15.37
CA THR A 98 -2.76 -12.03 15.33
C THR A 98 -1.98 -12.46 14.09
N ARG A 99 -2.27 -11.87 12.92
CA ARG A 99 -1.48 -12.10 11.70
C ARG A 99 -0.05 -11.57 11.75
N GLN A 100 0.24 -10.60 12.64
CA GLN A 100 1.58 -10.03 12.79
C GLN A 100 2.45 -10.80 13.77
N ILE A 101 1.85 -11.54 14.70
CA ILE A 101 2.56 -12.34 15.69
C ILE A 101 3.16 -13.57 14.99
N LYS A 102 4.48 -13.74 15.11
CA LYS A 102 5.20 -14.93 14.65
C LYS A 102 5.66 -15.70 15.89
N PRO A 103 5.14 -16.91 16.14
CA PRO A 103 5.56 -17.70 17.29
C PRO A 103 6.99 -18.22 17.10
N ASP A 104 7.77 -18.21 18.18
CA ASP A 104 9.09 -18.85 18.25
C ASP A 104 8.90 -20.29 18.74
N LEU A 105 9.10 -21.25 17.85
CA LEU A 105 8.84 -22.67 18.12
C LEU A 105 9.89 -23.28 19.06
N GLU A 106 11.15 -22.83 18.99
CA GLU A 106 12.23 -23.36 19.82
C GLU A 106 12.04 -22.98 21.29
N GLN A 107 11.64 -21.74 21.54
CA GLN A 107 11.30 -21.28 22.90
C GLN A 107 10.09 -22.04 23.45
N TYR A 108 9.09 -22.26 22.60
CA TYR A 108 7.91 -23.03 22.96
C TYR A 108 8.25 -24.47 23.34
N GLU A 109 9.10 -25.15 22.58
CA GLU A 109 9.54 -26.52 22.86
C GLU A 109 10.30 -26.62 24.19
N LYS A 110 11.23 -25.70 24.46
CA LYS A 110 11.96 -25.64 25.75
C LYS A 110 11.00 -25.46 26.93
N LEU A 111 10.02 -24.57 26.80
CA LEU A 111 9.01 -24.34 27.83
C LEU A 111 8.08 -25.55 28.02
N LYS A 112 7.74 -26.24 26.92
CA LYS A 112 6.91 -27.45 26.94
C LYS A 112 7.63 -28.64 27.60
N GLU A 113 8.94 -28.75 27.44
CA GLU A 113 9.75 -29.77 28.13
C GLU A 113 9.88 -29.49 29.63
N GLN A 114 10.07 -28.22 30.01
CA GLN A 114 10.14 -27.78 31.42
C GLN A 114 8.78 -27.89 32.12
N HIS A 115 7.71 -27.56 31.41
CA HIS A 115 6.33 -27.59 31.87
C HIS A 115 5.53 -28.53 30.96
N PRO A 116 5.61 -29.86 31.16
CA PRO A 116 4.79 -30.80 30.42
C PRO A 116 3.31 -30.46 30.66
N PRO A 117 2.42 -30.75 29.69
CA PRO A 117 1.03 -30.33 29.77
C PRO A 117 0.29 -31.09 30.87
N GLN A 118 0.41 -30.64 32.12
CA GLN A 118 -0.64 -30.84 33.09
C GLN A 118 -1.83 -30.02 32.59
N CYS A 119 -2.92 -30.72 32.32
CA CYS A 119 -4.21 -30.12 31.98
C CYS A 119 -4.61 -29.17 33.12
N VAL A 120 -4.34 -27.87 32.96
CA VAL A 120 -4.87 -26.82 33.83
C VAL A 120 -6.35 -26.63 33.49
N THR A 121 -7.14 -27.64 33.86
CA THR A 121 -8.55 -27.50 34.15
C THR A 121 -8.65 -27.13 35.62
N GLY A 122 -8.93 -25.87 35.94
CA GLY A 122 -9.25 -25.50 37.31
C GLY A 122 -8.87 -24.06 37.64
N GLU A 123 -9.92 -23.27 37.78
CA GLU A 123 -9.98 -21.97 38.44
C GLU A 123 -8.97 -21.83 39.59
N GLY A 124 -8.10 -20.81 39.51
CA GLY A 124 -7.33 -20.31 40.67
C GLY A 124 -5.89 -20.77 40.84
N GLY A 125 -5.29 -21.51 39.88
CA GLY A 125 -3.84 -21.74 39.89
C GLY A 125 -3.06 -20.47 39.51
N GLU A 126 -2.10 -20.06 40.33
CA GLU A 126 -1.11 -19.04 39.92
C GLU A 126 -0.33 -19.59 38.73
N GLU A 127 -0.63 -19.09 37.52
CA GLU A 127 0.15 -19.40 36.34
C GLU A 127 1.60 -18.98 36.60
N PRO A 128 2.59 -19.85 36.29
CA PRO A 128 3.97 -19.45 36.35
C PRO A 128 4.13 -18.21 35.47
N ALA A 129 4.73 -17.15 36.03
CA ALA A 129 4.98 -15.89 35.35
C ALA A 129 5.99 -16.09 34.22
N LEU A 130 5.55 -16.71 33.14
CA LEU A 130 6.33 -16.91 31.94
C LEU A 130 6.62 -15.51 31.39
N PRO A 131 7.90 -15.17 31.16
CA PRO A 131 8.23 -13.95 30.47
C PRO A 131 7.45 -13.92 29.16
N GLN A 132 6.68 -12.86 28.92
CA GLN A 132 6.05 -12.59 27.63
C GLN A 132 6.87 -11.53 26.87
N PRO A 133 8.13 -11.81 26.50
CA PRO A 133 9.04 -10.82 25.90
C PRO A 133 8.51 -10.32 24.56
N TRP A 134 7.70 -11.13 23.86
CA TRP A 134 7.08 -10.77 22.59
C TRP A 134 5.95 -9.72 22.73
N ALA A 135 5.34 -9.57 23.92
CA ALA A 135 4.23 -8.65 24.13
C ALA A 135 4.69 -7.19 24.36
N GLN A 136 5.83 -7.01 25.02
CA GLN A 136 6.40 -5.71 25.36
C GLN A 136 6.69 -4.80 24.13
N PRO A 137 7.35 -5.27 23.06
CA PRO A 137 7.63 -4.43 21.89
C PRO A 137 6.38 -4.14 21.03
N LEU A 138 5.30 -4.91 21.20
CA LEU A 138 4.08 -4.71 20.41
C LEU A 138 3.26 -3.50 20.89
N LEU A 139 3.32 -3.15 22.18
CA LEU A 139 2.52 -2.07 22.76
C LEU A 139 2.85 -0.67 22.18
N PRO A 140 4.12 -0.23 22.10
CA PRO A 140 4.46 1.07 21.50
C PRO A 140 3.93 1.19 20.05
N SER A 141 4.12 0.13 19.25
CA SER A 141 3.64 0.11 17.87
C SER A 141 2.10 0.19 17.73
N ARG A 142 1.36 -0.28 18.76
CA ARG A 142 -0.10 -0.14 18.83
C ARG A 142 -0.50 1.30 19.15
N ILE A 143 0.20 1.93 20.10
CA ILE A 143 -0.04 3.31 20.51
C ILE A 143 0.21 4.25 19.33
N GLU A 144 1.35 4.12 18.64
CA GLU A 144 1.66 4.94 17.48
C GLU A 144 0.61 4.82 16.36
N LYS A 145 0.12 3.60 16.10
CA LYS A 145 -0.94 3.38 15.10
C LYS A 145 -2.26 4.05 15.50
N ARG A 146 -2.57 4.08 16.80
CA ARG A 146 -3.76 4.74 17.35
C ARG A 146 -3.65 6.27 17.21
N GLU A 147 -2.49 6.85 17.50
CA GLU A 147 -2.24 8.28 17.34
C GLU A 147 -2.38 8.72 15.87
N LYS A 148 -1.91 7.89 14.94
CA LYS A 148 -1.97 8.14 13.48
C LYS A 148 -3.36 7.90 12.86
N TYR A 149 -4.37 7.49 13.65
CA TYR A 149 -5.71 7.18 13.13
C TYR A 149 -6.41 8.40 12.52
N SER A 150 -6.32 9.56 13.18
CA SER A 150 -6.87 10.82 12.66
C SER A 150 -5.78 11.62 11.95
N ARG A 151 -5.73 11.53 10.61
CA ARG A 151 -4.77 12.29 9.80
C ARG A 151 -5.21 13.74 9.65
N ARG A 152 -4.29 14.68 9.90
CA ARG A 152 -4.53 16.11 9.62
C ARG A 152 -4.63 16.32 8.11
N ARG A 153 -5.66 17.05 7.67
CA ARG A 153 -5.76 17.54 6.29
C ARG A 153 -4.83 18.76 6.14
N PRO A 154 -4.13 18.92 5.00
CA PRO A 154 -3.33 20.11 4.75
C PRO A 154 -4.21 21.35 4.79
N TYR A 155 -3.69 22.43 5.36
CA TYR A 155 -4.35 23.74 5.33
C TYR A 155 -4.20 24.33 3.94
N ASN A 156 -5.28 24.88 3.40
CA ASN A 156 -5.28 25.62 2.14
C ASN A 156 -5.41 27.10 2.50
N ASP A 157 -4.38 27.89 2.20
CA ASP A 157 -4.32 29.33 2.45
C ASP A 157 -5.16 30.16 1.48
N ASP A 158 -5.44 29.63 0.28
CA ASP A 158 -6.31 30.26 -0.72
C ASP A 158 -7.81 30.08 -0.44
N ALA A 159 -8.20 29.33 0.59
CA ALA A 159 -9.61 29.11 0.90
C ALA A 159 -10.23 30.29 1.66
N ASP A 160 -11.46 30.66 1.29
CA ASP A 160 -12.22 31.69 1.99
C ASP A 160 -12.39 31.33 3.47
N ILE A 161 -11.98 32.25 4.34
CA ILE A 161 -11.98 32.04 5.80
C ILE A 161 -13.32 32.49 6.37
N ASP A 162 -14.16 31.52 6.75
CA ASP A 162 -15.49 31.74 7.35
C ASP A 162 -15.46 31.78 8.89
N TYR A 163 -14.27 31.82 9.51
CA TYR A 163 -14.08 31.69 10.95
C TYR A 163 -13.07 32.69 11.52
N ILE A 164 -13.26 33.06 12.79
CA ILE A 164 -12.34 33.95 13.53
C ILE A 164 -11.34 33.16 14.38
N ASN A 165 -11.73 31.97 14.88
CA ASN A 165 -10.87 31.14 15.75
C ASN A 165 -10.90 29.65 15.33
N GLU A 166 -9.92 28.85 15.78
CA GLU A 166 -9.80 27.43 15.39
C GLU A 166 -10.98 26.56 15.89
N ARG A 167 -11.59 26.91 17.02
CA ARG A 167 -12.76 26.19 17.54
C ARG A 167 -13.97 26.41 16.63
N ASN A 168 -14.15 27.64 16.14
CA ASN A 168 -15.18 28.02 15.20
C ASN A 168 -14.92 27.34 13.84
N ALA A 169 -13.68 27.29 13.36
CA ALA A 169 -13.32 26.53 12.15
C ALA A 169 -13.77 25.06 12.22
N LYS A 170 -13.50 24.38 13.35
CA LYS A 170 -13.93 22.99 13.57
C LYS A 170 -15.44 22.86 13.66
N PHE A 171 -16.13 23.85 14.22
CA PHE A 171 -17.58 23.89 14.28
C PHE A 171 -18.20 24.10 12.90
N ASN A 172 -17.73 25.08 12.12
CA ASN A 172 -18.14 25.31 10.73
C ASN A 172 -17.88 24.07 9.86
N GLN A 173 -16.71 23.44 9.98
CA GLN A 173 -16.43 22.16 9.31
C GLN A 173 -17.39 21.04 9.73
N LYS A 174 -17.83 21.02 10.99
CA LYS A 174 -18.84 20.05 11.44
C LYS A 174 -20.20 20.39 10.82
N ALA A 175 -20.61 21.65 10.83
CA ALA A 175 -21.85 22.11 10.22
C ALA A 175 -21.89 21.78 8.72
N GLU A 176 -20.80 22.03 7.98
CA GLU A 176 -20.71 21.73 6.56
C GLU A 176 -20.87 20.22 6.26
N ARG A 177 -20.34 19.34 7.12
CA ARG A 177 -20.51 17.88 6.95
C ARG A 177 -21.97 17.41 7.06
N PHE A 178 -22.76 18.05 7.92
CA PHE A 178 -24.16 17.65 8.16
C PHE A 178 -25.13 18.41 7.26
N TYR A 179 -24.95 19.73 7.12
CA TYR A 179 -25.88 20.63 6.46
C TYR A 179 -25.48 21.03 5.05
N GLY A 180 -24.20 20.95 4.69
CA GLY A 180 -23.70 21.40 3.38
C GLY A 180 -24.41 20.72 2.19
N LYS A 181 -24.86 19.47 2.36
CA LYS A 181 -25.69 18.79 1.34
C LYS A 181 -27.04 19.47 1.10
N TYR A 182 -27.65 20.04 2.14
CA TYR A 182 -28.97 20.67 2.09
C TYR A 182 -28.89 22.17 1.81
N THR A 183 -27.79 22.83 2.18
CA THR A 183 -27.60 24.28 2.03
C THR A 183 -26.80 24.65 0.77
N ALA A 184 -26.53 23.69 -0.12
CA ALA A 184 -25.72 23.90 -1.32
C ALA A 184 -26.30 24.99 -2.24
N GLU A 185 -27.62 25.03 -2.41
CA GLU A 185 -28.29 26.04 -3.23
C GLU A 185 -28.16 27.46 -2.63
N ILE A 186 -28.35 27.58 -1.32
CA ILE A 186 -28.19 28.84 -0.58
C ILE A 186 -26.76 29.37 -0.73
N LYS A 187 -25.77 28.48 -0.63
CA LYS A 187 -24.35 28.82 -0.79
C LYS A 187 -24.06 29.34 -2.20
N GLN A 188 -24.57 28.67 -3.23
CA GLN A 188 -24.41 29.14 -4.60
C GLN A 188 -25.11 30.50 -4.85
N ASN A 189 -26.27 30.73 -4.25
CA ASN A 189 -26.97 32.00 -4.38
C ASN A 189 -26.19 33.15 -3.72
N LEU A 190 -25.55 32.90 -2.57
CA LEU A 190 -24.64 33.86 -1.93
C LEU A 190 -23.44 34.18 -2.84
N GLU A 191 -22.81 33.16 -3.44
CA GLU A 191 -21.69 33.33 -4.37
C GLU A 191 -22.10 34.06 -5.67
N ARG A 192 -23.36 33.91 -6.10
CA ARG A 192 -23.96 34.62 -7.26
C ARG A 192 -24.49 36.02 -6.93
N GLY A 193 -24.29 36.52 -5.71
CA GLY A 193 -24.69 37.88 -5.33
C GLY A 193 -26.16 38.02 -4.93
N THR A 194 -26.76 36.97 -4.35
CA THR A 194 -28.15 36.95 -3.83
C THR A 194 -29.24 37.24 -4.87
N ALA A 195 -28.89 37.22 -6.16
CA ALA A 195 -29.86 37.24 -7.24
C ALA A 195 -30.56 35.88 -7.31
N VAL A 196 -31.88 35.88 -7.12
CA VAL A 196 -32.77 34.74 -7.38
C VAL A 196 -32.85 34.49 -8.89
#